data_AF-A0A5E4UGX9-F1
#
_entry.id   AF-A0A5E4UGX9-F1
#
_cell.length_a   1.000
_cell.length_b   1.000
_cell.length_c   1.000
_cell.angle_alpha   90.00
_cell.angle_beta   90.00
_cell.angle_gamma   90.00
#
_symmetry.space_group_name_H-M   'P 1'
#
loop_
_entity.id
_entity.type
_entity.pdbx_description
1 polymer ?
#
loop_
_entity_poly.entity_id
_entity_poly.type
_entity_poly.pdbx_seq_one_letter_code
_entity_poly.pdbx_strand_id
1 'polypeptide(L)'
;MSVKAVLGVLMGVAIVNTASAADSGSWITAAESPGYTWQAKKGSGGLMNVDGKKNNGYKYLYQTRNKSKGTYEYGQAFVLLESCKKGYGYVYYNGMEGQFFGKDAFVRFGPSVADNLGSLACLSWDDDTGKVSRQDNDNVWEVGSVAEKSGNRYMLKTDTVQRRSFKGKPSIAALSRKDDLSKKTFAYSEYVIAVADCQRGFGTMYELNFDGTVIDKSDVALNGDSVISGLTGALCGKL
;
A
#
# COMPACT_ATOMS: atom_id res chain seq x y z
N MET A 1 -34.17 -12.83 7.88
CA MET A 1 -33.32 -12.86 6.68
C MET A 1 -31.88 -13.01 7.13
N SER A 2 -31.30 -14.19 6.90
CA SER A 2 -29.99 -14.56 7.45
C SER A 2 -28.87 -13.73 6.83
N VAL A 3 -28.18 -12.98 7.69
CA VAL A 3 -27.01 -12.17 7.35
C VAL A 3 -25.82 -13.11 7.15
N LYS A 4 -25.32 -13.21 5.92
CA LYS A 4 -24.03 -13.84 5.66
C LYS A 4 -22.93 -12.90 6.14
N ALA A 5 -22.41 -13.18 7.34
CA ALA A 5 -21.15 -12.66 7.81
C ALA A 5 -20.02 -13.15 6.88
N VAL A 6 -19.22 -12.22 6.33
CA VAL A 6 -17.93 -12.55 5.72
C VAL A 6 -16.88 -12.09 6.72
N LEU A 7 -16.53 -12.98 7.64
CA LEU A 7 -15.31 -12.87 8.44
C LEU A 7 -14.12 -12.97 7.48
N GLY A 8 -13.30 -11.93 7.41
CA GLY A 8 -11.96 -12.04 6.84
C GLY A 8 -11.14 -12.91 7.79
N VAL A 9 -11.04 -14.19 7.49
CA VAL A 9 -10.13 -15.09 8.19
C VAL A 9 -8.72 -14.73 7.70
N LEU A 10 -7.90 -14.20 8.61
CA LEU A 10 -6.45 -14.30 8.54
C LEU A 10 -6.11 -15.80 8.56
N MET A 11 -6.05 -16.43 7.39
CA MET A 11 -5.46 -17.77 7.28
C MET A 11 -3.96 -17.59 7.13
N GLY A 12 -3.23 -17.89 8.21
CA GLY A 12 -1.84 -18.28 8.10
C GLY A 12 -1.73 -19.34 7.01
N VAL A 13 -0.66 -19.25 6.22
CA VAL A 13 -0.39 -20.13 5.08
C VAL A 13 -0.28 -21.58 5.59
N ALA A 14 -1.38 -22.30 5.61
CA ALA A 14 -1.40 -23.74 5.83
C ALA A 14 -1.19 -24.41 4.47
N ILE A 15 -0.01 -25.00 4.29
CA ILE A 15 0.32 -25.80 3.11
C ILE A 15 -0.46 -27.12 3.25
N VAL A 16 -1.61 -27.23 2.58
CA VAL A 16 -2.37 -28.47 2.53
C VAL A 16 -1.96 -29.23 1.27
N ASN A 17 -1.17 -30.30 1.44
CA ASN A 17 -0.88 -31.25 0.39
C ASN A 17 -2.12 -32.15 0.16
N THR A 18 -2.89 -31.89 -0.88
CA THR A 18 -3.80 -32.88 -1.46
C THR A 18 -3.30 -33.24 -2.86
N ALA A 19 -2.88 -34.49 -2.99
CA ALA A 19 -2.39 -35.07 -4.22
C ALA A 19 -3.57 -35.39 -5.15
N SER A 20 -3.71 -34.56 -6.18
CA SER A 20 -4.42 -34.85 -7.44
C SER A 20 -3.46 -34.43 -8.55
N ALA A 21 -3.20 -35.30 -9.52
CA ALA A 21 -2.26 -35.07 -10.61
C ALA A 21 -2.59 -33.75 -11.35
N ALA A 22 -1.84 -32.69 -11.03
CA ALA A 22 -1.93 -31.36 -11.59
C ALA A 22 -0.52 -30.79 -11.58
N ASP A 23 -0.09 -30.15 -12.67
CA ASP A 23 1.17 -29.40 -12.77
C ASP A 23 1.55 -28.79 -11.42
N SER A 24 2.54 -29.38 -10.76
CA SER A 24 2.93 -28.97 -9.43
C SER A 24 3.61 -27.60 -9.51
N GLY A 25 2.80 -26.54 -9.39
CA GLY A 25 3.12 -25.34 -8.63
C GLY A 25 4.06 -24.33 -9.27
N SER A 26 3.92 -24.00 -10.56
CA SER A 26 4.67 -22.89 -11.19
C SER A 26 4.12 -21.49 -10.84
N TRP A 27 2.89 -21.41 -10.35
CA TRP A 27 2.24 -20.17 -9.92
C TRP A 27 1.91 -20.21 -8.43
N ILE A 28 2.17 -19.12 -7.72
CA ILE A 28 1.76 -18.91 -6.32
C ILE A 28 0.65 -17.88 -6.25
N THR A 29 -0.33 -18.09 -5.37
CA THR A 29 -1.33 -17.06 -5.10
C THR A 29 -0.67 -15.89 -4.40
N ALA A 30 -0.72 -14.72 -5.02
CA ALA A 30 -0.23 -13.47 -4.44
C ALA A 30 -1.36 -12.73 -3.72
N ALA A 31 -2.56 -12.70 -4.31
CA ALA A 31 -3.73 -12.06 -3.71
C ALA A 31 -5.02 -12.70 -4.21
N GLU A 32 -6.11 -12.51 -3.46
CA GLU A 32 -7.42 -13.05 -3.83
C GLU A 32 -8.56 -12.12 -3.43
N SER A 33 -9.60 -12.09 -4.27
CA SER A 33 -10.88 -11.43 -4.01
C SER A 33 -12.03 -12.38 -4.38
N PRO A 34 -13.30 -12.04 -4.08
CA PRO A 34 -14.43 -12.88 -4.48
C PRO A 34 -14.52 -13.12 -6.00
N GLY A 35 -14.11 -12.15 -6.82
CA GLY A 35 -14.21 -12.24 -8.28
C GLY A 35 -12.93 -12.67 -9.00
N TYR A 36 -11.77 -12.50 -8.36
CA TYR A 36 -10.47 -12.64 -9.02
C TYR A 36 -9.41 -13.26 -8.12
N THR A 37 -8.45 -13.97 -8.72
CA THR A 37 -7.22 -14.44 -8.06
C THR A 37 -6.02 -13.91 -8.84
N TRP A 38 -5.08 -13.29 -8.14
CA TRP A 38 -3.80 -12.86 -8.70
C TRP A 38 -2.73 -13.85 -8.28
N GLN A 39 -1.97 -14.34 -9.26
CA GLN A 39 -0.91 -15.32 -9.04
C GLN A 39 0.39 -14.83 -9.65
N ALA A 40 1.51 -15.11 -8.99
CA ALA A 40 2.84 -14.80 -9.48
C ALA A 40 3.54 -16.07 -9.97
N LYS A 41 4.29 -15.96 -11.07
CA LYS A 41 5.07 -17.10 -11.59
C LYS A 41 6.35 -17.25 -10.80
N LYS A 42 6.54 -18.40 -10.16
CA LYS A 42 7.78 -18.73 -9.45
C LYS A 42 8.99 -18.61 -10.38
N GLY A 43 10.09 -18.06 -9.88
CA GLY A 43 11.34 -17.89 -10.63
C GLY A 43 11.28 -16.89 -11.79
N SER A 44 10.19 -16.14 -11.95
CA SER A 44 10.10 -15.07 -12.96
C SER A 44 10.61 -13.70 -12.48
N GLY A 45 11.02 -13.65 -11.21
CA GLY A 45 11.53 -12.45 -10.55
C GLY A 45 12.87 -11.99 -11.13
N GLY A 46 13.12 -10.68 -11.10
CA GLY A 46 14.44 -10.17 -11.45
C GLY A 46 14.55 -8.66 -11.36
N LEU A 47 15.80 -8.20 -11.21
CA LEU A 47 16.14 -6.78 -11.26
C LEU A 47 15.85 -6.21 -12.65
N MET A 48 15.40 -4.96 -12.68
CA MET A 48 15.18 -4.21 -13.92
C MET A 48 15.66 -2.77 -13.81
N ASN A 49 15.88 -2.16 -14.98
CA ASN A 49 16.15 -0.74 -15.09
C ASN A 49 14.83 0.01 -15.26
N VAL A 50 14.62 1.05 -14.47
CA VAL A 50 13.46 1.93 -14.56
C VAL A 50 13.97 3.37 -14.69
N ASP A 51 13.44 4.10 -15.66
CA ASP A 51 13.81 5.50 -15.96
C ASP A 51 15.32 5.71 -16.13
N GLY A 52 15.98 4.79 -16.85
CA GLY A 52 17.42 4.85 -17.13
C GLY A 52 18.32 4.54 -15.94
N LYS A 53 17.77 4.29 -14.74
CA LYS A 53 18.55 3.89 -13.56
C LYS A 53 18.77 2.38 -13.57
N LYS A 54 20.01 1.96 -13.29
CA LYS A 54 20.38 0.54 -13.32
C LYS A 54 19.83 -0.20 -12.09
N ASN A 55 19.17 -1.33 -12.32
CA ASN A 55 18.74 -2.28 -11.28
C ASN A 55 18.01 -1.63 -10.09
N ASN A 56 17.16 -0.63 -10.36
CA ASN A 56 16.40 0.11 -9.34
C ASN A 56 14.95 -0.35 -9.21
N GLY A 57 14.51 -1.30 -10.03
CA GLY A 57 13.22 -1.96 -9.91
C GLY A 57 13.36 -3.48 -9.77
N TYR A 58 12.31 -4.11 -9.27
CA TYR A 58 12.18 -5.57 -9.24
C TYR A 58 10.86 -5.97 -9.90
N LYS A 59 10.95 -6.79 -10.95
CA LYS A 59 9.80 -7.25 -11.74
C LYS A 59 9.54 -8.73 -11.56
N TYR A 60 8.31 -9.15 -11.85
CA TYR A 60 7.92 -10.55 -11.94
C TYR A 60 6.71 -10.70 -12.87
N LEU A 61 6.48 -11.92 -13.36
CA LEU A 61 5.28 -12.24 -14.14
C LEU A 61 4.12 -12.57 -13.21
N TYR A 62 2.95 -12.02 -13.52
CA TYR A 62 1.71 -12.33 -12.82
C TYR A 62 0.61 -12.71 -13.81
N GLN A 63 -0.38 -13.45 -13.31
CA GLN A 63 -1.63 -13.72 -13.99
C GLN A 63 -2.80 -13.36 -13.09
N THR A 64 -3.88 -12.89 -13.71
CA THR A 64 -5.15 -12.62 -13.04
C THR A 64 -6.20 -13.58 -13.59
N ARG A 65 -6.80 -14.39 -12.72
CA ARG A 65 -7.90 -15.29 -13.08
C ARG A 65 -9.23 -14.61 -12.75
N ASN A 66 -10.10 -14.44 -13.73
CA ASN A 66 -11.50 -14.12 -13.48
C ASN A 66 -12.24 -15.42 -13.07
N LYS A 67 -12.75 -15.46 -11.84
CA LYS A 67 -13.37 -16.68 -11.29
C LYS A 67 -14.72 -17.02 -11.93
N SER A 68 -15.48 -16.03 -12.39
CA SER A 68 -16.80 -16.27 -13.01
C SER A 68 -16.70 -16.70 -14.46
N LYS A 69 -15.74 -16.13 -15.21
CA LYS A 69 -15.53 -16.45 -16.63
C LYS A 69 -14.51 -17.56 -16.88
N GLY A 70 -13.68 -17.87 -15.89
CA GLY A 70 -12.57 -18.82 -16.04
C GLY A 70 -11.44 -18.32 -16.96
N THR A 71 -11.41 -17.02 -17.28
CA THR A 71 -10.42 -16.42 -18.17
C THR A 71 -9.18 -15.96 -17.40
N TYR A 72 -8.04 -15.92 -18.09
CA TYR A 72 -6.76 -15.48 -17.54
C TYR A 72 -6.22 -14.30 -18.33
N GLU A 73 -5.68 -13.33 -17.61
CA GLU A 73 -4.90 -12.22 -18.16
C GLU A 73 -3.48 -12.31 -17.61
N TYR A 74 -2.49 -11.96 -18.42
CA TYR A 74 -1.07 -12.07 -18.08
C TYR A 74 -0.39 -10.70 -18.18
N GLY A 75 0.55 -10.44 -17.29
CA GLY A 75 1.32 -9.21 -17.32
C GLY A 75 2.62 -9.31 -16.52
N GLN A 76 3.34 -8.19 -16.50
CA GLN A 76 4.50 -7.98 -15.65
C GLN A 76 4.12 -6.95 -14.59
N ALA A 77 4.41 -7.26 -13.33
CA ALA A 77 4.30 -6.29 -12.24
C ALA A 77 5.72 -5.94 -11.79
N PHE A 78 5.94 -4.68 -11.42
CA PHE A 78 7.20 -4.28 -10.81
C PHE A 78 7.02 -3.20 -9.74
N VAL A 79 7.97 -3.15 -8.82
CA VAL A 79 8.08 -2.09 -7.81
C VAL A 79 9.46 -1.45 -7.89
N LEU A 80 9.55 -0.18 -7.51
CA LEU A 80 10.85 0.45 -7.28
C LEU A 80 11.45 -0.06 -5.96
N LEU A 81 12.75 -0.33 -5.95
CA LEU A 81 13.45 -0.85 -4.76
C LEU A 81 13.46 0.16 -3.61
N GLU A 82 13.40 1.46 -3.91
CA GLU A 82 13.24 2.50 -2.89
C GLU A 82 11.89 2.37 -2.16
N SER A 83 10.83 1.96 -2.86
CA SER A 83 9.52 1.69 -2.28
C SER A 83 9.58 0.52 -1.30
N CYS A 84 10.36 -0.53 -1.62
CA CYS A 84 10.57 -1.65 -0.70
C CYS A 84 11.30 -1.22 0.58
N LYS A 85 12.34 -0.39 0.45
CA LYS A 85 13.06 0.16 1.61
C LYS A 85 12.20 1.12 2.44
N LYS A 86 11.38 1.95 1.81
CA LYS A 86 10.46 2.89 2.48
C LYS A 86 9.26 2.17 3.09
N GLY A 87 8.87 1.03 2.52
CA GLY A 87 7.72 0.22 2.90
C GLY A 87 6.42 0.61 2.19
N TYR A 88 6.46 1.49 1.21
CA TYR A 88 5.30 1.91 0.41
C TYR A 88 5.74 2.58 -0.88
N GLY A 89 4.86 2.57 -1.88
CA GLY A 89 5.10 3.16 -3.20
C GLY A 89 4.05 2.70 -4.19
N TYR A 90 4.43 2.49 -5.45
CA TYR A 90 3.53 1.98 -6.48
C TYR A 90 3.95 0.60 -6.97
N VAL A 91 2.96 -0.25 -7.22
CA VAL A 91 3.08 -1.40 -8.12
C VAL A 91 2.72 -0.90 -9.50
N TYR A 92 3.62 -1.10 -10.45
CA TYR A 92 3.43 -0.73 -11.85
C TYR A 92 3.11 -1.98 -12.65
N TYR A 93 2.16 -1.88 -13.57
CA TYR A 93 1.72 -2.98 -14.40
C TYR A 93 2.04 -2.71 -15.86
N ASN A 94 2.73 -3.68 -16.45
CA ASN A 94 3.07 -3.69 -17.87
C ASN A 94 2.45 -4.92 -18.54
N GLY A 95 2.11 -4.78 -19.81
CA GLY A 95 1.74 -5.92 -20.65
C GLY A 95 2.94 -6.84 -20.89
N MET A 96 2.69 -7.96 -21.57
CA MET A 96 3.74 -8.94 -21.88
C MET A 96 4.83 -8.37 -22.79
N GLU A 97 4.50 -7.37 -23.61
CA GLU A 97 5.45 -6.66 -24.49
C GLU A 97 6.17 -5.50 -23.77
N GLY A 98 5.90 -5.29 -22.47
CA GLY A 98 6.54 -4.27 -21.64
C GLY A 98 5.87 -2.90 -21.68
N GLN A 99 4.75 -2.75 -22.38
CA GLN A 99 3.97 -1.52 -22.41
C GLN A 99 3.30 -1.24 -21.07
N PHE A 100 3.49 -0.04 -20.53
CA PHE A 100 2.84 0.40 -19.29
C PHE A 100 1.34 0.60 -19.49
N PHE A 101 0.51 0.13 -18.56
CA PHE A 101 -0.94 0.37 -18.61
C PHE A 101 -1.56 0.82 -17.29
N GLY A 102 -0.83 0.83 -16.19
CA GLY A 102 -1.37 1.33 -14.93
C GLY A 102 -0.43 1.17 -13.75
N LYS A 103 -0.78 1.83 -12.64
CA LYS A 103 -0.11 1.68 -11.36
C LYS A 103 -1.11 1.80 -10.23
N ASP A 104 -0.85 1.09 -9.14
CA ASP A 104 -1.63 1.19 -7.89
C ASP A 104 -0.71 1.49 -6.72
N ALA A 105 -1.20 2.31 -5.79
CA ALA A 105 -0.51 2.57 -4.54
C ALA A 105 -0.50 1.29 -3.68
N PHE A 106 0.63 1.01 -3.06
CA PHE A 106 0.79 -0.09 -2.13
C PHE A 106 1.56 0.33 -0.88
N VAL A 107 1.22 -0.31 0.22
CA VAL A 107 1.96 -0.31 1.47
C VAL A 107 2.29 -1.76 1.79
N ARG A 108 3.54 -2.02 2.19
CA ARG A 108 3.96 -3.37 2.55
C ARG A 108 3.08 -3.93 3.66
N PHE A 109 2.66 -5.17 3.48
CA PHE A 109 1.79 -5.92 4.39
C PHE A 109 0.42 -5.27 4.63
N GLY A 110 -0.02 -4.42 3.69
CA GLY A 110 -1.38 -3.87 3.69
C GLY A 110 -2.45 -4.86 3.20
N PRO A 111 -3.74 -4.53 3.38
CA PRO A 111 -4.85 -5.42 3.08
C PRO A 111 -5.28 -5.48 1.60
N SER A 112 -4.80 -4.60 0.73
CA SER A 112 -5.25 -4.53 -0.66
C SER A 112 -4.53 -5.53 -1.58
N VAL A 113 -5.06 -5.74 -2.79
CA VAL A 113 -4.40 -6.54 -3.82
C VAL A 113 -3.02 -5.97 -4.17
N ALA A 114 -2.94 -4.65 -4.38
CA ALA A 114 -1.68 -3.97 -4.67
C ALA A 114 -0.66 -4.11 -3.53
N ASP A 115 -1.12 -4.04 -2.27
CA ASP A 115 -0.28 -4.29 -1.08
C ASP A 115 0.37 -5.67 -1.12
N ASN A 116 -0.41 -6.70 -1.44
CA ASN A 116 0.08 -8.07 -1.52
C ASN A 116 1.05 -8.26 -2.70
N LEU A 117 0.72 -7.73 -3.87
CA LEU A 117 1.58 -7.78 -5.05
C LEU A 117 2.91 -7.06 -4.83
N GLY A 118 2.87 -5.85 -4.28
CA GLY A 118 4.07 -5.07 -3.96
C GLY A 118 4.88 -5.71 -2.84
N SER A 119 4.24 -6.26 -1.81
CA SER A 119 4.92 -6.98 -0.73
C SER A 119 5.63 -8.22 -1.23
N LEU A 120 4.98 -8.99 -2.11
CA LEU A 120 5.58 -10.15 -2.75
C LEU A 120 6.81 -9.78 -3.56
N ALA A 121 6.75 -8.69 -4.33
CA ALA A 121 7.90 -8.20 -5.09
C ALA A 121 9.07 -7.84 -4.17
N CYS A 122 8.81 -7.14 -3.08
CA CYS A 122 9.84 -6.78 -2.11
C CYS A 122 10.40 -7.99 -1.36
N LEU A 123 9.58 -8.96 -0.97
CA LEU A 123 10.03 -10.20 -0.33
C LEU A 123 10.89 -11.04 -1.28
N SER A 124 10.48 -11.14 -2.55
CA SER A 124 11.25 -11.87 -3.56
C SER A 124 12.58 -11.19 -3.84
N TRP A 125 12.60 -9.85 -3.87
CA TRP A 125 13.85 -9.10 -3.99
C TRP A 125 14.80 -9.32 -2.81
N ASP A 126 14.27 -9.34 -1.59
CA ASP A 126 15.04 -9.61 -0.39
C ASP A 126 15.69 -11.01 -0.45
N ASP A 127 14.91 -12.02 -0.83
CA ASP A 127 15.36 -13.41 -1.00
C ASP A 127 16.45 -13.53 -2.09
N ASP A 128 16.22 -12.94 -3.26
CA ASP A 128 17.14 -13.01 -4.41
C ASP A 128 18.48 -12.30 -4.17
N THR A 129 18.49 -11.25 -3.34
CA THR A 129 19.64 -10.34 -3.21
C THR A 129 20.28 -10.31 -1.83
N GLY A 130 19.67 -10.95 -0.82
CA GLY A 130 20.08 -10.87 0.58
C GLY A 130 19.94 -9.47 1.19
N LYS A 131 19.28 -8.53 0.51
CA LYS A 131 18.98 -7.20 1.05
C LYS A 131 17.74 -7.28 1.93
N VAL A 132 17.61 -6.32 2.84
CA VAL A 132 16.49 -6.26 3.77
C VAL A 132 15.65 -5.03 3.45
N SER A 133 14.43 -5.26 2.99
CA SER A 133 13.39 -4.23 2.86
C SER A 133 12.67 -3.99 4.20
N ARG A 134 11.79 -2.99 4.26
CA ARG A 134 11.16 -2.58 5.53
C ARG A 134 10.24 -3.66 6.10
N GLN A 135 10.60 -4.25 7.23
CA GLN A 135 9.84 -5.35 7.84
C GLN A 135 8.48 -4.89 8.39
N ASP A 136 7.58 -5.86 8.54
CA ASP A 136 6.30 -5.63 9.21
C ASP A 136 6.53 -5.36 10.70
N ASN A 137 5.78 -4.41 11.24
CA ASN A 137 5.80 -4.08 12.65
C ASN A 137 4.34 -4.02 13.11
N ASP A 138 4.01 -4.85 14.09
CA ASP A 138 2.68 -4.86 14.68
C ASP A 138 2.36 -3.49 15.31
N ASN A 139 1.07 -3.14 15.33
CA ASN A 139 0.53 -1.98 16.05
C ASN A 139 1.06 -0.59 15.61
N VAL A 140 1.56 -0.48 14.37
CA VAL A 140 2.02 0.80 13.80
C VAL A 140 0.90 1.65 13.19
N TRP A 141 -0.31 1.13 13.07
CA TRP A 141 -1.46 1.88 12.55
C TRP A 141 -2.32 2.40 13.69
N GLU A 142 -2.40 3.72 13.81
CA GLU A 142 -3.19 4.42 14.82
C GLU A 142 -4.40 5.10 14.18
N VAL A 143 -5.57 5.05 14.81
CA VAL A 143 -6.75 5.78 14.33
C VAL A 143 -6.55 7.26 14.66
N GLY A 144 -6.33 8.10 13.64
CA GLY A 144 -6.24 9.55 13.80
C GLY A 144 -7.61 10.22 13.85
N SER A 145 -8.59 9.68 13.11
CA SER A 145 -9.98 10.16 13.17
C SER A 145 -10.98 9.13 12.61
N VAL A 146 -12.26 9.29 12.96
CA VAL A 146 -13.38 8.50 12.44
C VAL A 146 -14.47 9.46 11.96
N ALA A 147 -14.93 9.28 10.72
CA ALA A 147 -16.02 10.06 10.17
C ALA A 147 -17.36 9.60 10.75
N GLU A 148 -17.99 10.41 11.60
CA GLU A 148 -19.19 10.08 12.39
C GLU A 148 -20.29 9.36 11.59
N LYS A 149 -20.70 9.92 10.44
CA LYS A 149 -21.81 9.37 9.64
C LYS A 149 -21.49 8.05 8.95
N SER A 150 -20.25 7.88 8.49
CA SER A 150 -19.87 6.74 7.64
C SER A 150 -19.14 5.64 8.40
N GLY A 151 -18.59 5.96 9.57
CA GLY A 151 -17.65 5.11 10.30
C GLY A 151 -16.28 4.97 9.63
N ASN A 152 -16.04 5.63 8.49
CA ASN A 152 -14.76 5.55 7.79
C ASN A 152 -13.62 6.01 8.70
N ARG A 153 -12.54 5.22 8.72
CA ARG A 153 -11.40 5.46 9.61
C ARG A 153 -10.26 6.10 8.83
N TYR A 154 -9.60 7.05 9.46
CA TYR A 154 -8.43 7.74 8.93
C TYR A 154 -7.26 7.37 9.83
N MET A 155 -6.41 6.50 9.32
CA MET A 155 -5.34 5.85 10.05
C MET A 155 -4.01 6.53 9.77
N LEU A 156 -3.15 6.68 10.77
CA LEU A 156 -1.78 7.15 10.64
C LEU A 156 -0.82 5.98 10.83
N LYS A 157 0.17 5.80 9.94
CA LYS A 157 1.24 4.81 10.14
C LYS A 157 2.39 5.42 10.94
N THR A 158 2.42 5.18 12.24
CA THR A 158 3.27 5.88 13.21
C THR A 158 4.76 5.69 12.97
N ASP A 159 5.18 4.52 12.50
CA ASP A 159 6.58 4.25 12.17
C ASP A 159 7.06 4.95 10.89
N THR A 160 6.16 5.56 10.10
CA THR A 160 6.51 6.36 8.91
C THR A 160 6.62 7.85 9.19
N VAL A 161 6.39 8.25 10.44
CA VAL A 161 6.51 9.65 10.86
C VAL A 161 7.96 10.09 10.67
N GLN A 162 8.14 11.20 9.95
CA GLN A 162 9.45 11.76 9.67
C GLN A 162 9.41 13.28 9.60
N ARG A 163 10.50 13.91 10.04
CA ARG A 163 10.75 15.33 9.79
C ARG A 163 11.41 15.50 8.43
N ARG A 164 10.97 16.51 7.67
CA ARG A 164 11.53 16.86 6.36
C ARG A 164 11.33 18.34 6.06
N SER A 165 12.00 18.85 5.03
CA SER A 165 11.64 20.13 4.44
C SER A 165 10.52 19.92 3.42
N PHE A 166 9.46 20.70 3.50
CA PHE A 166 8.41 20.74 2.48
C PHE A 166 8.07 22.19 2.14
N LYS A 167 8.15 22.53 0.85
CA LYS A 167 7.98 23.91 0.35
C LYS A 167 8.82 24.94 1.14
N GLY A 168 10.07 24.58 1.44
CA GLY A 168 11.02 25.43 2.15
C GLY A 168 10.77 25.58 3.66
N LYS A 169 9.81 24.85 4.24
CA LYS A 169 9.50 24.89 5.67
C LYS A 169 9.86 23.57 6.35
N PRO A 170 10.38 23.59 7.59
CA PRO A 170 10.44 22.39 8.42
C PRO A 170 9.03 21.83 8.65
N SER A 171 8.86 20.56 8.34
CA SER A 171 7.58 19.87 8.35
C SER A 171 7.69 18.48 8.96
N ILE A 172 6.56 17.99 9.48
CA ILE A 172 6.37 16.59 9.85
C ILE A 172 5.46 15.94 8.81
N ALA A 173 5.76 14.71 8.42
CA ALA A 173 4.98 13.95 7.47
C ALA A 173 4.84 12.50 7.92
N ALA A 174 3.75 11.86 7.51
CA ALA A 174 3.52 10.44 7.73
C ALA A 174 2.59 9.85 6.66
N LEU A 175 2.70 8.55 6.46
CA LEU A 175 1.77 7.78 5.67
C LEU A 175 0.42 7.68 6.40
N SER A 176 -0.65 7.78 5.64
CA SER A 176 -2.02 7.62 6.09
C SER A 176 -2.76 6.60 5.24
N ARG A 177 -3.80 6.00 5.83
CA ARG A 177 -4.74 5.12 5.17
C ARG A 177 -6.17 5.51 5.52
N LYS A 178 -7.01 5.69 4.51
CA LYS A 178 -8.46 5.80 4.66
C LYS A 178 -9.09 4.43 4.48
N ASP A 179 -9.80 3.97 5.49
CA ASP A 179 -10.59 2.73 5.46
C ASP A 179 -12.04 3.11 5.15
N ASP A 180 -12.47 2.87 3.90
CA ASP A 180 -13.88 2.99 3.53
C ASP A 180 -14.60 1.70 3.90
N LEU A 181 -15.30 1.72 5.03
CA LEU A 181 -15.93 0.52 5.59
C LEU A 181 -17.12 0.05 4.75
N SER A 182 -17.81 0.98 4.08
CA SER A 182 -18.96 0.67 3.24
C SER A 182 -18.56 -0.08 1.97
N LYS A 183 -17.45 0.36 1.35
CA LYS A 183 -16.93 -0.22 0.10
C LYS A 183 -15.89 -1.31 0.34
N LYS A 184 -15.40 -1.44 1.58
CA LYS A 184 -14.27 -2.31 1.95
C LYS A 184 -13.03 -2.01 1.11
N THR A 185 -12.75 -0.73 0.91
CA THR A 185 -11.60 -0.24 0.14
C THR A 185 -10.66 0.55 1.03
N PHE A 186 -9.38 0.54 0.66
CA PHE A 186 -8.32 1.24 1.36
C PHE A 186 -7.67 2.21 0.38
N ALA A 187 -7.51 3.46 0.79
CA ALA A 187 -6.81 4.48 0.02
C ALA A 187 -5.63 5.01 0.84
N TYR A 188 -4.50 5.27 0.19
CA TYR A 188 -3.29 5.72 0.85
C TYR A 188 -2.85 7.08 0.37
N SER A 189 -2.31 7.87 1.29
CA SER A 189 -1.69 9.16 0.99
C SER A 189 -0.63 9.49 2.03
N GLU A 190 0.22 10.46 1.74
CA GLU A 190 1.17 11.01 2.71
C GLU A 190 0.67 12.40 3.12
N TYR A 191 0.44 12.60 4.42
CA TYR A 191 0.09 13.93 4.94
C TYR A 191 1.34 14.64 5.41
N VAL A 192 1.40 15.95 5.17
CA VAL A 192 2.49 16.82 5.62
C VAL A 192 1.95 18.16 6.13
N ILE A 193 2.50 18.60 7.26
CA ILE A 193 2.17 19.89 7.88
C ILE A 193 3.45 20.54 8.40
N ALA A 194 3.51 21.87 8.36
CA ALA A 194 4.65 22.61 8.92
C ALA A 194 4.71 22.45 10.44
N VAL A 195 5.92 22.28 10.98
CA VAL A 195 6.13 22.16 12.45
C VAL A 195 5.58 23.40 13.17
N ALA A 196 5.77 24.58 12.59
CA ALA A 196 5.26 25.83 13.14
C ALA A 196 3.72 25.88 13.19
N ASP A 197 3.02 25.24 12.23
CA ASP A 197 1.56 25.20 12.22
C ASP A 197 1.03 24.28 13.32
N CYS A 198 1.70 23.15 13.57
CA CYS A 198 1.41 22.29 14.72
C CYS A 198 1.61 23.02 16.05
N GLN A 199 2.73 23.73 16.21
CA GLN A 199 3.03 24.50 17.44
C GLN A 199 2.04 25.64 17.68
N ARG A 200 1.60 26.29 16.60
CA ARG A 200 0.61 27.37 16.66
C ARG A 200 -0.82 26.85 16.89
N GLY A 201 -1.07 25.58 16.59
CA GLY A 201 -2.39 24.96 16.74
C GLY A 201 -3.32 25.12 15.53
N PHE A 202 -2.85 25.70 14.42
CA PHE A 202 -3.60 25.81 13.17
C PHE A 202 -2.68 26.11 11.98
N GLY A 203 -3.11 25.74 10.78
CA GLY A 203 -2.41 26.00 9.53
C GLY A 203 -3.00 25.22 8.37
N THR A 204 -2.14 24.76 7.46
CA THR A 204 -2.57 24.02 6.27
C THR A 204 -1.91 22.64 6.25
N MET A 205 -2.72 21.59 6.20
CA MET A 205 -2.25 20.23 5.96
C MET A 205 -2.33 19.91 4.47
N TYR A 206 -1.28 19.33 3.92
CA TYR A 206 -1.22 18.91 2.52
C TYR A 206 -1.31 17.40 2.44
N GLU A 207 -2.10 16.92 1.49
CA GLU A 207 -2.18 15.52 1.13
C GLU A 207 -1.38 15.28 -0.15
N LEU A 208 -0.48 14.30 -0.12
CA LEU A 208 0.40 13.98 -1.23
C LEU A 208 0.16 12.55 -1.74
N ASN A 209 0.34 12.39 -3.04
CA ASN A 209 0.68 11.11 -3.65
C ASN A 209 2.06 10.63 -3.18
N PHE A 210 2.38 9.35 -3.42
CA PHE A 210 3.68 8.80 -3.02
C PHE A 210 4.86 9.31 -3.86
N ASP A 211 4.60 9.93 -5.01
CA ASP A 211 5.61 10.66 -5.79
C ASP A 211 5.84 12.10 -5.27
N GLY A 212 5.16 12.50 -4.19
CA GLY A 212 5.27 13.82 -3.58
C GLY A 212 4.38 14.89 -4.22
N THR A 213 3.62 14.55 -5.26
CA THR A 213 2.65 15.47 -5.86
C THR A 213 1.55 15.80 -4.88
N VAL A 214 1.25 17.09 -4.71
CA VAL A 214 0.11 17.55 -3.89
C VAL A 214 -1.18 17.16 -4.62
N ILE A 215 -2.01 16.35 -3.97
CA ILE A 215 -3.33 15.99 -4.48
C ILE A 215 -4.45 16.80 -3.83
N ASP A 216 -4.25 17.22 -2.59
CA ASP A 216 -5.20 18.10 -1.90
C ASP A 216 -4.50 18.93 -0.81
N LYS A 217 -5.22 19.92 -0.30
CA LYS A 217 -4.84 20.70 0.88
C LYS A 217 -6.08 21.08 1.68
N SER A 218 -5.93 21.15 2.99
CA SER A 218 -7.01 21.58 3.88
C SER A 218 -6.47 22.54 4.92
N ASP A 219 -7.22 23.61 5.18
CA ASP A 219 -6.98 24.46 6.34
C ASP A 219 -7.52 23.76 7.58
N VAL A 220 -6.70 23.74 8.63
CA VAL A 220 -6.92 22.92 9.82
C VAL A 220 -6.68 23.73 11.08
N ALA A 221 -7.57 23.56 12.05
CA ALA A 221 -7.35 23.92 13.44
C ALA A 221 -7.23 22.63 14.26
N LEU A 222 -6.22 22.55 15.13
CA LEU A 222 -6.09 21.46 16.09
C LEU A 222 -7.27 21.51 17.06
N ASN A 223 -7.77 20.34 17.47
CA ASN A 223 -8.98 20.19 18.28
C ASN A 223 -10.28 20.70 17.61
N GLY A 224 -10.29 20.88 16.29
CA GLY A 224 -11.53 21.13 15.55
C GLY A 224 -12.34 19.85 15.30
N ASP A 225 -13.62 20.00 14.97
CA ASP A 225 -14.58 18.88 14.82
C ASP A 225 -14.50 18.14 13.47
N SER A 226 -13.57 18.53 12.59
CA SER A 226 -13.43 17.90 11.28
C SER A 226 -12.54 16.64 11.34
N VAL A 227 -12.78 15.69 10.44
CA VAL A 227 -11.92 14.51 10.27
C VAL A 227 -10.46 14.90 10.09
N ILE A 228 -10.22 15.91 9.25
CA ILE A 228 -8.88 16.37 8.92
C ILE A 228 -8.23 17.07 10.11
N SER A 229 -8.99 17.78 10.95
CA SER A 229 -8.51 18.34 12.23
C SER A 229 -8.05 17.23 13.19
N GLY A 230 -8.84 16.16 13.36
CA GLY A 230 -8.47 15.02 14.20
C GLY A 230 -7.19 14.33 13.71
N LEU A 231 -7.13 14.04 12.41
CA LEU A 231 -5.93 13.44 11.81
C LEU A 231 -4.70 14.35 11.93
N THR A 232 -4.87 15.66 11.76
CA THR A 232 -3.78 16.64 11.95
C THR A 232 -3.29 16.61 13.41
N GLY A 233 -4.22 16.58 14.37
CA GLY A 233 -3.89 16.47 15.79
C GLY A 233 -3.06 15.23 16.10
N ALA A 234 -3.47 14.07 15.57
CA ALA A 234 -2.74 12.82 15.72
C ALA A 234 -1.32 12.89 15.15
N LEU A 235 -1.13 13.52 13.98
CA LEU A 235 0.20 13.71 13.38
C LEU A 235 1.05 14.72 14.16
N CYS A 236 0.50 15.88 14.51
CA CYS A 236 1.21 16.92 15.27
C CYS A 236 1.61 16.41 16.68
N GLY A 237 0.84 15.49 17.27
CA GLY A 237 1.18 14.83 18.53
C GLY A 237 2.40 13.89 18.45
N LYS A 238 2.98 13.68 17.26
CA LYS A 238 4.22 12.90 17.06
C LYS A 238 5.48 13.78 16.91
N LEU A 239 5.35 15.10 17.02
CA LEU A 239 6.49 16.03 17.03
C LEU A 239 7.40 15.81 18.23
#